data_AF-A0A8S0RXN0-F1
#
_entry.id   AF-A0A8S0RXN0-F1
#
_cell.length_a   1.000
_cell.length_b   1.000
_cell.length_c   1.000
_cell.angle_alpha   90.00
_cell.angle_beta   90.00
_cell.angle_gamma   90.00
#
_symmetry.space_group_name_H-M   'P 1'
#
loop_
_entity.id
_entity.type
_entity.pdbx_description
1 polymer ?
#
loop_
_entity_poly.entity_id
_entity_poly.type
_entity_poly.pdbx_seq_one_letter_code
_entity_poly.pdbx_strand_id
1 'polypeptide(L)'
;MYPFHPPPSPIHFPQLLNTTSLILLLHSDSSSHQIIKQDFEKEKPINSIHVYIIHLGSQSKPYAYSYTPGDPSPAFTKCFGSVWTGKDRYLWIDLGAGPVDYGPALSGDGILPKGEFHPLAALHGRPKSQKALLSDLASLVWSAYQLLLVPSLRIPVPFENSLIVEFVHMYASEAEGGNSGLDWKSIERTFMDEVNENGLLLGDQSLSFRKYDVKLSECPICSFAISRATTSYTSRYLFDNYTLIVSEYLDSKRLHQTISDSREEFRRIAKLPEEDFGRVLPVYVFDLDVSTMLLLDRYHQSVAFKDMVIAVRTKSTQTVSDYSCNGQHVFTQIRELERPLVGSILQSMWGVSPTHLVWSPRHNTTLVDYTWSVGQTPFGPFSEISLLSFVQKDAARRNVLLTSLNYSITSAIDVLESIAAHGGDRKLLKQNQQTQFRQRWNLFRYKLDKVISALSHFDFEMALYYLRSSDHDLYAIHSLVYHASQDLEASLVCFKDPPFPWTSFSMSAGVCFALIYAYAKRDKLFRNKMKQF
;
A
#
# COMPACT_ATOMS: atom_id res chain seq x y z
N MET A 1 -34.12 -50.22 -36.16
CA MET A 1 -33.66 -51.48 -36.80
C MET A 1 -32.15 -51.39 -36.88
N TYR A 2 -31.45 -52.44 -36.43
CA TYR A 2 -29.99 -52.61 -36.29
C TYR A 2 -29.30 -51.95 -35.07
N PRO A 3 -28.31 -52.64 -34.47
CA PRO A 3 -28.45 -53.15 -33.11
C PRO A 3 -27.24 -52.86 -32.17
N PHE A 4 -27.45 -53.27 -30.93
CA PHE A 4 -26.52 -53.32 -29.80
C PHE A 4 -25.13 -53.91 -30.08
N HIS A 5 -24.11 -53.29 -29.47
CA HIS A 5 -22.85 -53.94 -29.04
C HIS A 5 -22.58 -53.65 -27.55
N PRO A 6 -21.98 -54.60 -26.79
CA PRO A 6 -21.78 -54.56 -25.33
C PRO A 6 -20.49 -53.80 -24.93
N PRO A 7 -20.27 -53.49 -23.63
CA PRO A 7 -19.25 -52.53 -23.19
C PRO A 7 -17.85 -53.17 -23.10
N PRO A 8 -16.76 -52.40 -23.24
CA PRO A 8 -15.47 -52.84 -22.76
C PRO A 8 -15.32 -52.57 -21.25
N SER A 9 -14.72 -53.57 -20.60
CA SER A 9 -14.24 -53.72 -19.22
C SER A 9 -13.34 -52.57 -18.71
N PRO A 10 -13.11 -52.47 -17.38
CA PRO A 10 -12.59 -51.25 -16.75
C PRO A 10 -11.16 -50.97 -17.19
N ILE A 11 -10.92 -49.73 -17.59
CA ILE A 11 -9.56 -49.22 -17.81
C ILE A 11 -8.90 -49.13 -16.43
N HIS A 12 -7.92 -50.00 -16.22
CA HIS A 12 -6.92 -49.85 -15.17
C HIS A 12 -6.34 -48.43 -15.24
N PHE A 13 -6.54 -47.64 -14.19
CA PHE A 13 -5.70 -46.47 -13.92
C PHE A 13 -4.26 -46.96 -13.74
N PRO A 14 -3.29 -46.57 -14.59
CA PRO A 14 -1.92 -46.58 -14.14
C PRO A 14 -1.80 -45.41 -13.16
N GLN A 15 -1.68 -45.73 -11.87
CA GLN A 15 -0.95 -44.89 -10.93
C GLN A 15 0.48 -44.74 -11.47
N LEU A 16 0.68 -43.78 -12.38
CA LEU A 16 2.00 -43.23 -12.65
C LEU A 16 2.21 -42.06 -11.69
N LEU A 17 2.41 -42.42 -10.42
CA LEU A 17 3.23 -41.64 -9.50
C LEU A 17 4.67 -41.69 -10.04
N ASN A 18 4.90 -40.97 -11.13
CA ASN A 18 6.24 -40.72 -11.63
C ASN A 18 6.73 -39.44 -10.92
N THR A 19 6.87 -39.52 -9.61
CA THR A 19 7.66 -38.56 -8.83
C THR A 19 9.13 -38.83 -9.14
N THR A 20 9.59 -38.44 -10.33
CA THR A 20 10.97 -38.06 -10.50
C THR A 20 11.19 -36.79 -9.70
N SER A 21 11.42 -36.97 -8.40
CA SER A 21 12.04 -35.97 -7.54
C SER A 21 13.35 -35.56 -8.22
N LEU A 22 13.33 -34.46 -8.97
CA LEU A 22 14.54 -33.76 -9.35
C LEU A 22 15.21 -33.35 -8.04
N ILE A 23 16.24 -34.09 -7.65
CA ILE A 23 17.05 -33.76 -6.47
C ILE A 23 17.77 -32.45 -6.81
N LEU A 24 17.20 -31.34 -6.34
CA LEU A 24 17.82 -30.02 -6.38
C LEU A 24 19.02 -30.03 -5.42
N LEU A 25 20.19 -29.60 -5.90
CA LEU A 25 21.32 -29.30 -5.02
C LEU A 25 21.00 -28.02 -4.24
N LEU A 26 21.09 -28.11 -2.91
CA LEU A 26 20.91 -26.95 -2.05
C LEU A 26 22.22 -26.16 -1.98
N HIS A 27 22.16 -24.90 -2.41
CA HIS A 27 23.25 -23.95 -2.16
C HIS A 27 22.89 -23.11 -0.93
N SER A 28 23.86 -22.93 -0.03
CA SER A 28 23.73 -21.96 1.05
C SER A 28 23.81 -20.57 0.44
N ASP A 29 22.77 -19.75 0.68
CA ASP A 29 22.77 -18.32 0.34
C ASP A 29 24.03 -17.63 0.89
N SER A 30 24.48 -18.02 2.09
CA SER A 30 25.60 -17.39 2.79
C SER A 30 26.87 -17.25 1.96
N SER A 31 27.21 -18.21 1.10
CA SER A 31 28.45 -18.14 0.29
C SER A 31 28.33 -17.18 -0.90
N SER A 32 27.22 -17.23 -1.64
CA SER A 32 27.00 -16.32 -2.78
C SER A 32 26.76 -14.90 -2.30
N HIS A 33 25.97 -14.75 -1.23
CA HIS A 33 25.75 -13.48 -0.55
C HIS A 33 27.04 -12.83 -0.09
N GLN A 34 27.94 -13.58 0.58
CA GLN A 34 29.20 -13.02 1.07
C GLN A 34 30.09 -12.49 -0.05
N ILE A 35 30.20 -13.20 -1.17
CA ILE A 35 31.00 -12.76 -2.32
C ILE A 35 30.42 -11.48 -2.93
N ILE A 36 29.10 -11.45 -3.17
CA ILE A 36 28.43 -10.30 -3.77
C ILE A 36 28.46 -9.09 -2.82
N LYS A 37 28.28 -9.32 -1.52
CA LYS A 37 28.40 -8.30 -0.49
C LYS A 37 29.81 -7.69 -0.48
N GLN A 38 30.86 -8.51 -0.52
CA GLN A 38 32.25 -8.02 -0.57
C GLN A 38 32.52 -7.19 -1.82
N ASP A 39 31.96 -7.61 -2.97
CA ASP A 39 32.07 -6.84 -4.21
C ASP A 39 31.36 -5.49 -4.11
N PHE A 40 30.12 -5.49 -3.63
CA PHE A 40 29.34 -4.26 -3.38
C PHE A 40 30.07 -3.30 -2.42
N GLU A 41 30.60 -3.82 -1.31
CA GLU A 41 31.36 -3.03 -0.34
C GLU A 41 32.68 -2.49 -0.92
N LYS A 42 33.29 -3.20 -1.86
CA LYS A 42 34.51 -2.76 -2.55
C LYS A 42 34.23 -1.62 -3.52
N GLU A 43 33.12 -1.67 -4.24
CA GLU A 43 32.71 -0.60 -5.17
C GLU A 43 32.34 0.70 -4.43
N LYS A 44 31.94 0.62 -3.15
CA LYS A 44 31.48 1.74 -2.31
C LYS A 44 30.51 2.67 -3.06
N PRO A 45 29.43 2.14 -3.65
CA PRO A 45 28.53 2.95 -4.42
C PRO A 45 27.85 4.01 -3.56
N ILE A 46 27.89 5.26 -4.02
CA ILE A 46 27.17 6.36 -3.39
C ILE A 46 25.81 6.43 -4.05
N ASN A 47 24.75 6.27 -3.25
CA ASN A 47 23.39 6.62 -3.66
C ASN A 47 22.86 5.87 -4.91
N SER A 48 23.33 4.64 -5.16
CA SER A 48 22.84 3.75 -6.23
C SER A 48 22.36 2.41 -5.69
N ILE A 49 21.63 1.69 -6.54
CA ILE A 49 21.13 0.33 -6.27
C ILE A 49 21.74 -0.62 -7.30
N HIS A 50 22.31 -1.73 -6.83
CA HIS A 50 23.04 -2.70 -7.65
C HIS A 50 22.21 -3.97 -7.85
N VAL A 51 21.91 -4.28 -9.11
CA VAL A 51 21.22 -5.53 -9.49
C VAL A 51 22.23 -6.46 -10.12
N TYR A 52 22.66 -7.47 -9.36
CA TYR A 52 23.58 -8.49 -9.84
C TYR A 52 22.80 -9.59 -10.56
N ILE A 53 23.04 -9.74 -11.86
CA ILE A 53 22.49 -10.84 -12.65
C ILE A 53 23.60 -11.88 -12.78
N ILE A 54 23.42 -13.03 -12.13
CA ILE A 54 24.43 -14.09 -12.05
C ILE A 54 23.99 -15.35 -12.79
N HIS A 55 24.96 -16.13 -13.22
CA HIS A 55 24.77 -17.46 -13.79
C HIS A 55 26.02 -18.30 -13.51
N LEU A 56 25.89 -19.36 -12.70
CA LEU A 56 27.02 -20.22 -12.32
C LEU A 56 27.46 -21.24 -13.40
N GLY A 57 27.17 -20.97 -14.68
CA GLY A 57 27.40 -21.91 -15.78
C GLY A 57 26.56 -23.20 -15.71
N SER A 58 26.96 -24.20 -16.51
CA SER A 58 26.30 -25.51 -16.56
C SER A 58 26.60 -26.32 -15.30
N GLN A 59 25.56 -26.67 -14.55
CA GLN A 59 25.65 -27.50 -13.35
C GLN A 59 25.19 -28.93 -13.65
N SER A 60 25.81 -29.91 -13.01
CA SER A 60 25.49 -31.34 -13.21
C SER A 60 24.10 -31.73 -12.70
N LYS A 61 23.57 -30.95 -11.75
CA LYS A 61 22.21 -31.05 -11.21
C LYS A 61 21.60 -29.66 -11.09
N PRO A 62 20.28 -29.54 -11.20
CA PRO A 62 19.61 -28.27 -10.92
C PRO A 62 19.83 -27.89 -9.44
N TYR A 63 19.80 -26.61 -9.15
CA TYR A 63 20.04 -26.09 -7.81
C TYR A 63 19.14 -24.91 -7.51
N ALA A 64 18.91 -24.63 -6.22
CA ALA A 64 18.22 -23.44 -5.76
C ALA A 64 18.75 -23.05 -4.38
N TYR A 65 18.42 -21.85 -3.94
CA TYR A 65 18.89 -21.28 -2.68
C TYR A 65 17.90 -21.51 -1.56
N SER A 66 18.42 -21.92 -0.40
CA SER A 66 17.67 -21.94 0.86
C SER A 66 18.03 -20.71 1.68
N TYR A 67 17.01 -20.02 2.17
CA TYR A 67 17.18 -18.77 2.94
C TYR A 67 17.28 -19.01 4.45
N THR A 68 16.81 -20.16 4.93
CA THR A 68 16.88 -20.56 6.34
C THR A 68 17.73 -21.84 6.50
N PRO A 69 18.50 -21.98 7.59
CA PRO A 69 19.31 -23.16 7.86
C PRO A 69 18.46 -24.39 8.22
N GLY A 70 18.93 -25.59 7.88
CA GLY A 70 18.25 -26.88 8.11
C GLY A 70 17.61 -27.48 6.87
N ASP A 71 17.29 -28.78 6.91
CA ASP A 71 16.69 -29.49 5.77
C ASP A 71 15.16 -29.40 5.77
N PRO A 72 14.51 -29.36 4.59
CA PRO A 72 13.06 -29.49 4.49
C PRO A 72 12.60 -30.83 5.04
N SER A 73 11.41 -30.88 5.63
CA SER A 73 10.78 -32.12 6.09
C SER A 73 9.31 -32.18 5.68
N PRO A 74 8.65 -33.35 5.69
CA PRO A 74 7.22 -33.44 5.40
C PRO A 74 6.32 -32.59 6.32
N ALA A 75 6.83 -32.22 7.51
CA ALA A 75 6.13 -31.36 8.46
C ALA A 75 6.57 -29.88 8.35
N PHE A 76 7.60 -29.58 7.56
CA PHE A 76 8.16 -28.23 7.43
C PHE A 76 8.69 -27.99 6.02
N THR A 77 7.91 -27.26 5.23
CA THR A 77 8.23 -26.95 3.84
C THR A 77 9.04 -25.68 3.75
N LYS A 78 10.21 -25.76 3.12
CA LYS A 78 11.05 -24.61 2.80
C LYS A 78 10.90 -24.22 1.35
N CYS A 79 10.63 -22.93 1.12
CA CYS A 79 10.55 -22.39 -0.22
C CYS A 79 11.95 -21.95 -0.68
N PHE A 80 12.48 -22.66 -1.66
CA PHE A 80 13.77 -22.35 -2.27
C PHE A 80 13.60 -21.33 -3.36
N GLY A 81 14.57 -20.45 -3.58
CA GLY A 81 14.52 -19.45 -4.64
C GLY A 81 15.79 -19.21 -5.42
N SER A 82 15.71 -18.22 -6.30
CA SER A 82 16.76 -17.80 -7.24
C SER A 82 17.14 -16.32 -7.07
N VAL A 83 16.57 -15.65 -6.06
CA VAL A 83 16.77 -14.22 -5.82
C VAL A 83 17.09 -13.95 -4.36
N TRP A 84 17.77 -12.85 -4.09
CA TRP A 84 17.99 -12.34 -2.73
C TRP A 84 18.06 -10.82 -2.72
N THR A 85 17.45 -10.23 -1.69
CA THR A 85 17.49 -8.79 -1.41
C THR A 85 18.42 -8.53 -0.24
N GLY A 86 19.47 -7.74 -0.44
CA GLY A 86 20.45 -7.42 0.61
C GLY A 86 19.90 -6.50 1.69
N LYS A 87 20.64 -6.41 2.79
CA LYS A 87 20.43 -5.40 3.84
C LYS A 87 20.74 -3.99 3.31
N ASP A 88 21.80 -3.89 2.50
CA ASP A 88 22.21 -2.70 1.76
C ASP A 88 21.60 -2.72 0.35
N ARG A 89 21.79 -1.63 -0.41
CA ARG A 89 21.20 -1.37 -1.73
C ARG A 89 21.74 -2.26 -2.87
N TYR A 90 21.75 -3.57 -2.66
CA TYR A 90 22.00 -4.55 -3.69
C TYR A 90 21.02 -5.71 -3.61
N LEU A 91 20.84 -6.36 -4.73
CA LEU A 91 20.13 -7.62 -4.85
C LEU A 91 20.82 -8.48 -5.91
N TRP A 92 20.62 -9.79 -5.83
CA TRP A 92 21.11 -10.68 -6.87
C TRP A 92 20.00 -11.59 -7.37
N ILE A 93 20.10 -11.95 -8.65
CA ILE A 93 19.19 -12.84 -9.35
C ILE A 93 20.04 -13.86 -10.12
N ASP A 94 19.91 -15.13 -9.76
CA ASP A 94 20.58 -16.23 -10.44
C ASP A 94 19.69 -16.83 -11.52
N LEU A 95 20.07 -16.57 -12.78
CA LEU A 95 19.36 -17.10 -13.95
C LEU A 95 19.59 -18.60 -14.17
N GLY A 96 20.59 -19.18 -13.51
CA GLY A 96 20.87 -20.62 -13.56
C GLY A 96 20.17 -21.42 -12.45
N ALA A 97 19.66 -20.75 -11.41
CA ALA A 97 18.99 -21.40 -10.29
C ALA A 97 17.53 -21.73 -10.62
N GLY A 98 17.10 -22.93 -10.23
CA GLY A 98 15.77 -23.46 -10.44
C GLY A 98 15.76 -24.84 -11.10
N PRO A 99 14.59 -25.32 -11.56
CA PRO A 99 13.33 -24.57 -11.63
C PRO A 99 12.68 -24.37 -10.24
N VAL A 100 12.14 -23.18 -10.01
CA VAL A 100 11.32 -22.85 -8.84
C VAL A 100 9.86 -22.71 -9.26
N ASP A 101 8.95 -22.90 -8.32
CA ASP A 101 7.52 -22.67 -8.49
C ASP A 101 6.93 -22.13 -7.19
N TYR A 102 6.08 -21.11 -7.28
CA TYR A 102 5.40 -20.49 -6.15
C TYR A 102 3.98 -20.10 -6.53
N GLY A 103 3.07 -20.18 -5.58
CA GLY A 103 1.77 -19.53 -5.73
C GLY A 103 0.65 -20.24 -4.99
N PRO A 104 -0.59 -19.85 -5.26
CA PRO A 104 -1.77 -20.54 -4.74
C PRO A 104 -1.81 -21.98 -5.27
N ALA A 105 -2.06 -22.94 -4.38
CA ALA A 105 -2.08 -24.37 -4.71
C ALA A 105 -3.32 -24.78 -5.53
N LEU A 106 -4.43 -24.06 -5.38
CA LEU A 106 -5.71 -24.37 -6.03
C LEU A 106 -6.14 -23.33 -7.06
N SER A 107 -6.24 -22.07 -6.63
CA SER A 107 -6.74 -20.97 -7.47
C SER A 107 -6.25 -19.64 -6.92
N GLY A 108 -5.85 -18.75 -7.80
CA GLY A 108 -5.48 -17.37 -7.48
C GLY A 108 -4.48 -16.82 -8.50
N ASP A 109 -4.16 -15.54 -8.34
CA ASP A 109 -3.26 -14.83 -9.23
C ASP A 109 -1.80 -14.92 -8.76
N GLY A 110 -0.87 -14.50 -9.62
CA GLY A 110 0.54 -14.34 -9.27
C GLY A 110 1.35 -15.64 -9.21
N ILE A 111 0.80 -16.76 -9.67
CA ILE A 111 1.54 -18.04 -9.74
C ILE A 111 2.80 -17.88 -10.61
N LEU A 112 3.93 -18.32 -10.06
CA LEU A 112 5.18 -18.53 -10.77
C LEU A 112 5.27 -20.02 -11.09
N PRO A 113 5.02 -20.44 -12.33
CA PRO A 113 5.04 -21.85 -12.70
C PRO A 113 6.48 -22.35 -12.90
N LYS A 114 6.62 -23.67 -12.84
CA LYS A 114 7.91 -24.36 -12.88
C LYS A 114 8.67 -24.10 -14.18
N GLY A 115 9.89 -23.59 -14.07
CA GLY A 115 10.82 -23.42 -15.19
C GLY A 115 10.67 -22.10 -15.94
N GLU A 116 9.98 -21.15 -15.34
CA GLU A 116 9.81 -19.79 -15.86
C GLU A 116 10.36 -18.80 -14.83
N PHE A 117 11.10 -17.80 -15.32
CA PHE A 117 11.79 -16.84 -14.46
C PHE A 117 10.88 -15.70 -13.99
N HIS A 118 9.71 -15.53 -14.61
CA HIS A 118 8.81 -14.43 -14.34
C HIS A 118 7.39 -14.73 -14.88
N PRO A 119 6.30 -14.31 -14.22
CA PRO A 119 4.93 -14.56 -14.70
C PRO A 119 4.65 -13.95 -16.09
N LEU A 120 5.31 -12.84 -16.45
CA LEU A 120 5.21 -12.26 -17.80
C LEU A 120 6.06 -12.99 -18.84
N ALA A 121 7.11 -13.70 -18.42
CA ALA A 121 7.91 -14.58 -19.29
C ALA A 121 7.20 -15.92 -19.56
N ALA A 122 6.20 -16.26 -18.73
CA ALA A 122 5.35 -17.44 -18.92
C ALA A 122 4.67 -17.51 -20.28
N LEU A 123 4.36 -16.34 -20.83
CA LEU A 123 3.74 -16.22 -22.15
C LEU A 123 4.67 -16.69 -23.28
N HIS A 124 5.98 -16.79 -23.04
CA HIS A 124 6.98 -17.06 -24.07
C HIS A 124 7.57 -18.48 -24.03
N GLY A 125 7.28 -19.29 -23.00
CA GLY A 125 7.87 -20.61 -22.81
C GLY A 125 9.41 -20.57 -22.78
N ARG A 126 10.09 -21.71 -22.96
CA ARG A 126 11.57 -21.70 -23.10
C ARG A 126 11.97 -20.74 -24.22
N PRO A 127 12.89 -19.78 -23.99
CA PRO A 127 13.19 -18.74 -24.97
C PRO A 127 13.68 -19.39 -26.27
N LYS A 128 12.80 -19.41 -27.28
CA LYS A 128 13.12 -19.98 -28.62
C LYS A 128 14.11 -19.09 -29.38
N SER A 129 14.36 -17.86 -28.91
CA SER A 129 15.21 -16.88 -29.55
C SER A 129 15.90 -15.96 -28.53
N GLN A 130 17.04 -15.38 -28.92
CA GLN A 130 17.75 -14.36 -28.13
C GLN A 130 16.88 -13.13 -27.80
N LYS A 131 15.94 -12.76 -28.70
CA LYS A 131 15.02 -11.65 -28.48
C LYS A 131 14.04 -11.91 -27.34
N ALA A 132 13.55 -13.15 -27.23
CA ALA A 132 12.70 -13.55 -26.11
C ALA A 132 13.47 -13.45 -24.79
N LEU A 133 14.70 -13.99 -24.73
CA LEU A 133 15.55 -13.90 -23.54
C LEU A 133 15.80 -12.45 -23.09
N LEU A 134 16.09 -11.54 -24.02
CA LEU A 134 16.29 -10.13 -23.70
C LEU A 134 15.00 -9.46 -23.19
N SER A 135 13.85 -9.82 -23.76
CA SER A 135 12.54 -9.34 -23.31
C SER A 135 12.23 -9.83 -21.89
N ASP A 136 12.51 -11.11 -21.61
CA ASP A 136 12.30 -11.70 -20.29
C ASP A 136 13.20 -11.05 -19.23
N LEU A 137 14.47 -10.82 -19.57
CA LEU A 137 15.41 -10.12 -18.69
C LEU A 137 14.99 -8.68 -18.41
N ALA A 138 14.56 -7.95 -19.45
CA ALA A 138 14.06 -6.59 -19.31
C ALA A 138 12.79 -6.55 -18.43
N SER A 139 11.88 -7.52 -18.61
CA SER A 139 10.68 -7.66 -17.77
C SER A 139 11.04 -7.94 -16.31
N LEU A 140 12.02 -8.80 -16.06
CA LEU A 140 12.48 -9.14 -14.71
C LEU A 140 13.08 -7.92 -14.00
N VAL A 141 13.96 -7.17 -14.68
CA VAL A 141 14.55 -5.93 -14.15
C VAL A 141 13.48 -4.87 -13.91
N TRP A 142 12.50 -4.76 -14.82
CA TRP A 142 11.36 -3.86 -14.65
C TRP A 142 10.50 -4.22 -13.42
N SER A 143 10.21 -5.52 -13.24
CA SER A 143 9.48 -6.01 -12.06
C SER A 143 10.25 -5.71 -10.77
N ALA A 144 11.55 -5.97 -10.73
CA ALA A 144 12.42 -5.63 -9.60
C ALA A 144 12.35 -4.12 -9.29
N TYR A 145 12.43 -3.27 -10.32
CA TYR A 145 12.31 -1.82 -10.16
C TYR A 145 10.97 -1.41 -9.54
N GLN A 146 9.85 -1.96 -10.04
CA GLN A 146 8.52 -1.61 -9.55
C GLN A 146 8.21 -2.11 -8.14
N LEU A 147 8.63 -3.33 -7.81
CA LEU A 147 8.25 -3.99 -6.54
C LEU A 147 9.26 -3.75 -5.42
N LEU A 148 10.55 -3.57 -5.75
CA LEU A 148 11.62 -3.46 -4.77
C LEU A 148 12.19 -2.05 -4.62
N LEU A 149 12.39 -1.34 -5.73
CA LEU A 149 13.04 -0.02 -5.69
C LEU A 149 12.03 1.10 -5.48
N VAL A 150 10.88 1.02 -6.16
CA VAL A 150 9.85 2.05 -6.16
C VAL A 150 8.47 1.43 -5.87
N PRO A 151 8.32 0.72 -4.73
CA PRO A 151 7.06 0.07 -4.39
C PRO A 151 5.92 1.09 -4.28
N SER A 152 4.70 0.60 -4.49
CA SER A 152 3.48 1.39 -4.34
C SER A 152 3.27 1.81 -2.88
N LEU A 153 2.75 3.01 -2.66
CA LEU A 153 2.34 3.49 -1.34
C LEU A 153 0.99 2.88 -0.97
N ARG A 154 0.91 2.11 0.11
CA ARG A 154 -0.35 1.43 0.52
C ARG A 154 -1.32 2.38 1.21
N ILE A 155 -0.80 3.17 2.16
CA ILE A 155 -1.56 4.15 2.94
C ILE A 155 -0.77 5.44 3.06
N PRO A 156 -1.42 6.62 3.11
CA PRO A 156 -0.72 7.87 3.36
C PRO A 156 -0.09 7.86 4.77
N VAL A 157 1.15 8.33 4.86
CA VAL A 157 1.97 8.32 6.08
C VAL A 157 2.52 9.73 6.33
N PRO A 158 1.89 10.52 7.22
CA PRO A 158 2.43 11.82 7.58
C PRO A 158 3.77 11.68 8.29
N PHE A 159 4.59 12.73 8.17
CA PHE A 159 5.83 12.86 8.92
C PHE A 159 5.51 13.24 10.37
N GLU A 160 5.99 12.44 11.33
CA GLU A 160 5.88 12.69 12.76
C GLU A 160 7.23 12.40 13.43
N ASN A 161 7.65 13.25 14.38
CA ASN A 161 8.95 13.11 15.06
C ASN A 161 8.99 11.94 16.04
N SER A 162 7.86 11.63 16.69
CA SER A 162 7.77 10.52 17.64
C SER A 162 6.87 9.44 17.08
N LEU A 163 7.43 8.25 16.91
CA LEU A 163 6.74 7.04 16.48
C LEU A 163 6.69 6.06 17.67
N ILE A 164 5.50 5.63 18.03
CA ILE A 164 5.27 4.76 19.19
C ILE A 164 4.47 3.55 18.73
N VAL A 165 4.99 2.36 18.98
CA VAL A 165 4.26 1.09 18.75
C VAL A 165 3.80 0.56 20.11
N GLU A 166 2.49 0.41 20.28
CA GLU A 166 1.88 -0.07 21.52
C GLU A 166 1.36 -1.50 21.33
N PHE A 167 2.08 -2.48 21.85
CA PHE A 167 1.62 -3.86 21.89
C PHE A 167 0.58 -4.03 23.00
N VAL A 168 -0.65 -4.37 22.62
CA VAL A 168 -1.74 -4.72 23.53
C VAL A 168 -1.99 -6.21 23.41
N HIS A 169 -1.40 -6.98 24.32
CA HIS A 169 -1.46 -8.42 24.35
C HIS A 169 -2.63 -8.90 25.19
N MET A 170 -3.61 -9.52 24.54
CA MET A 170 -4.80 -10.06 25.17
C MET A 170 -4.67 -11.57 25.31
N TYR A 171 -4.46 -12.07 26.52
CA TYR A 171 -4.15 -13.48 26.77
C TYR A 171 -5.21 -14.14 27.65
N ALA A 172 -5.50 -15.41 27.36
CA ALA A 172 -6.55 -16.16 28.04
C ALA A 172 -6.07 -16.97 29.27
N SER A 173 -4.79 -17.35 29.37
CA SER A 173 -4.26 -18.14 30.51
C SER A 173 -2.92 -17.61 31.02
N GLU A 174 -2.74 -17.59 32.35
CA GLU A 174 -1.44 -17.40 33.01
C GLU A 174 -0.63 -18.69 32.89
N ALA A 175 -0.02 -18.95 31.73
CA ALA A 175 0.95 -20.03 31.63
C ALA A 175 2.36 -19.46 31.75
N GLU A 176 3.06 -19.81 32.82
CA GLU A 176 4.52 -19.80 32.93
C GLU A 176 5.09 -20.69 31.79
N GLY A 177 5.28 -20.12 30.60
CA GLY A 177 5.58 -20.84 29.35
C GLY A 177 4.79 -20.34 28.12
N GLY A 178 3.77 -19.50 28.31
CA GLY A 178 2.84 -19.01 27.28
C GLY A 178 3.42 -18.04 26.23
N ASN A 179 4.65 -17.56 26.39
CA ASN A 179 5.31 -16.71 25.39
C ASN A 179 6.05 -17.50 24.29
N SER A 180 5.99 -18.84 24.28
CA SER A 180 6.59 -19.62 23.18
C SER A 180 5.93 -19.23 21.85
N GLY A 181 6.71 -18.61 20.94
CA GLY A 181 6.24 -18.08 19.64
C GLY A 181 5.78 -16.62 19.63
N LEU A 182 5.94 -15.87 20.73
CA LEU A 182 5.70 -14.43 20.74
C LEU A 182 6.81 -13.70 21.50
N ASP A 183 7.94 -13.52 20.82
CA ASP A 183 9.08 -12.77 21.33
C ASP A 183 9.01 -11.28 20.91
N TRP A 184 8.43 -10.47 21.79
CA TRP A 184 8.38 -9.01 21.64
C TRP A 184 9.76 -8.40 21.43
N LYS A 185 10.79 -8.92 22.12
CA LYS A 185 12.16 -8.39 22.00
C LYS A 185 12.76 -8.69 20.63
N SER A 186 12.40 -9.82 20.02
CA SER A 186 12.81 -10.15 18.65
C SER A 186 12.21 -9.18 17.63
N ILE A 187 10.92 -8.86 17.77
CA ILE A 187 10.24 -7.87 16.93
C ILE A 187 10.86 -6.48 17.13
N GLU A 188 11.02 -6.04 18.37
CA GLU A 188 11.64 -4.75 18.71
C GLU A 188 13.06 -4.65 18.15
N ARG A 189 13.87 -5.69 18.34
CA ARG A 189 15.25 -5.75 17.84
C ARG A 189 15.30 -5.61 16.32
N THR A 190 14.40 -6.26 15.59
CA THR A 190 14.32 -6.19 14.13
C THR A 190 14.19 -4.75 13.63
N PHE A 191 13.46 -3.89 14.35
CA PHE A 191 13.36 -2.47 14.01
C PHE A 191 14.52 -1.66 14.57
N MET A 192 14.85 -1.85 15.85
CA MET A 192 15.86 -1.04 16.55
C MET A 192 17.27 -1.22 16.00
N ASP A 193 17.62 -2.41 15.49
CA ASP A 193 18.89 -2.63 14.81
C ASP A 193 19.01 -1.73 13.56
N GLU A 194 17.93 -1.60 12.78
CA GLU A 194 17.89 -0.71 11.62
C GLU A 194 17.78 0.78 12.00
N VAL A 195 17.24 1.10 13.17
CA VAL A 195 17.28 2.47 13.72
C VAL A 195 18.72 2.84 14.09
N ASN A 196 19.43 1.96 14.80
CA ASN A 196 20.80 2.19 15.25
C ASN A 196 21.79 2.33 14.08
N GLU A 197 21.52 1.65 12.97
CA GLU A 197 22.30 1.75 11.73
C GLU A 197 21.86 2.93 10.83
N ASN A 198 20.95 3.81 11.29
CA ASN A 198 20.39 4.91 10.50
C ASN A 198 19.83 4.42 9.14
N GLY A 199 19.10 3.31 9.15
CA GLY A 199 18.52 2.69 7.96
C GLY A 199 17.02 2.93 7.79
N LEU A 200 16.25 3.01 8.88
CA LEU A 200 14.77 3.02 8.83
C LEU A 200 14.13 4.41 9.00
N LEU A 201 14.59 5.19 9.98
CA LEU A 201 13.99 6.48 10.34
C LEU A 201 14.44 7.59 9.38
N LEU A 202 13.63 8.65 9.26
CA LEU A 202 13.90 9.80 8.40
C LEU A 202 14.08 11.07 9.23
N GLY A 203 15.19 11.79 9.08
CA GLY A 203 15.49 13.00 9.84
C GLY A 203 15.49 12.76 11.36
N ASP A 204 14.85 13.65 12.11
CA ASP A 204 14.84 13.66 13.58
C ASP A 204 13.82 12.68 14.21
N GLN A 205 13.41 11.66 13.46
CA GLN A 205 12.45 10.67 13.94
C GLN A 205 13.02 9.81 15.08
N SER A 206 12.14 9.47 16.02
CA SER A 206 12.41 8.55 17.12
C SER A 206 11.38 7.43 17.14
N LEU A 207 11.80 6.22 17.47
CA LEU A 207 10.94 5.03 17.57
C LEU A 207 11.01 4.47 18.98
N SER A 208 9.85 4.18 19.57
CA SER A 208 9.76 3.50 20.86
C SER A 208 8.66 2.43 20.84
N PHE A 209 8.85 1.42 21.69
CA PHE A 209 7.93 0.31 21.85
C PHE A 209 7.42 0.28 23.28
N ARG A 210 6.13 0.01 23.43
CA ARG A 210 5.47 -0.13 24.73
C ARG A 210 4.64 -1.40 24.71
N LYS A 211 4.60 -2.09 25.84
CA LYS A 211 3.86 -3.34 26.00
C LYS A 211 2.86 -3.24 27.13
N TYR A 212 1.65 -3.70 26.85
CA TYR A 212 0.53 -3.79 27.77
C TYR A 212 -0.05 -5.20 27.69
N ASP A 213 -0.32 -5.78 28.85
CA ASP A 213 -0.88 -7.13 28.98
C ASP A 213 -2.29 -7.02 29.58
N VAL A 214 -3.27 -7.65 28.92
CA VAL A 214 -4.68 -7.65 29.31
C VAL A 214 -5.17 -9.09 29.40
N LYS A 215 -5.73 -9.47 30.54
CA LYS A 215 -6.39 -10.77 30.69
C LYS A 215 -7.70 -10.76 29.92
N LEU A 216 -7.90 -11.74 29.04
CA LEU A 216 -9.12 -11.86 28.25
C LEU A 216 -10.36 -12.04 29.14
N SER A 217 -10.21 -12.71 30.29
CA SER A 217 -11.26 -12.87 31.31
C SER A 217 -11.69 -11.57 31.96
N GLU A 218 -10.81 -10.57 32.03
CA GLU A 218 -11.07 -9.24 32.59
C GLU A 218 -11.53 -8.23 31.51
N CYS A 219 -11.63 -8.67 30.24
CA CYS A 219 -12.00 -7.83 29.11
C CYS A 219 -13.27 -8.37 28.40
N PRO A 220 -14.48 -8.02 28.88
CA PRO A 220 -15.74 -8.40 28.23
C PRO A 220 -15.83 -7.91 26.79
N ILE A 221 -15.34 -6.70 26.50
CA ILE A 221 -15.34 -6.13 25.16
C ILE A 221 -14.43 -6.92 24.20
N CYS A 222 -13.28 -7.43 24.67
CA CYS A 222 -12.39 -8.27 23.88
C CYS A 222 -13.08 -9.58 23.48
N SER A 223 -13.75 -10.23 24.44
CA SER A 223 -14.51 -11.45 24.19
C SER A 223 -15.70 -11.21 23.24
N PHE A 224 -16.40 -10.10 23.41
CA PHE A 224 -17.46 -9.67 22.49
C PHE A 224 -16.93 -9.43 21.07
N ALA A 225 -15.79 -8.76 20.94
CA ALA A 225 -15.18 -8.45 19.66
C ALA A 225 -14.83 -9.72 18.89
N ILE A 226 -14.24 -10.72 19.56
CA ILE A 226 -13.95 -12.03 18.97
C ILE A 226 -15.24 -12.74 18.56
N SER A 227 -16.22 -12.86 19.47
CA SER A 227 -17.48 -13.53 19.17
C SER A 227 -18.24 -12.88 18.00
N ARG A 228 -18.19 -11.56 17.85
CA ARG A 228 -18.85 -10.81 16.77
C ARG A 228 -18.10 -10.96 15.43
N ALA A 229 -16.78 -11.10 15.49
CA ALA A 229 -15.93 -11.27 14.31
C ALA A 229 -15.85 -12.72 13.83
N THR A 230 -16.13 -13.70 14.68
CA THR A 230 -16.15 -15.12 14.30
C THR A 230 -17.21 -15.38 13.24
N THR A 231 -16.76 -15.96 12.13
CA THR A 231 -17.60 -16.35 10.99
C THR A 231 -17.17 -17.73 10.51
N SER A 232 -18.07 -18.45 9.86
CA SER A 232 -17.79 -19.77 9.28
C SER A 232 -17.69 -19.69 7.76
N TYR A 233 -16.80 -20.47 7.17
CA TYR A 233 -16.76 -20.72 5.73
C TYR A 233 -16.79 -22.22 5.46
N THR A 234 -17.23 -22.60 4.25
CA THR A 234 -17.23 -24.00 3.82
C THR A 234 -16.26 -24.17 2.66
N SER A 235 -15.20 -24.95 2.85
CA SER A 235 -14.28 -25.37 1.79
C SER A 235 -14.74 -26.69 1.17
N ARG A 236 -14.44 -26.84 -0.12
CA ARG A 236 -14.61 -28.08 -0.87
C ARG A 236 -13.23 -28.72 -1.01
N TYR A 237 -13.03 -29.88 -0.39
CA TYR A 237 -11.83 -30.69 -0.61
C TYR A 237 -12.18 -31.84 -1.54
N LEU A 238 -11.31 -32.08 -2.53
CA LEU A 238 -11.38 -33.24 -3.40
C LEU A 238 -10.27 -34.20 -2.96
N PHE A 239 -10.62 -35.17 -2.11
CA PHE A 239 -9.77 -36.33 -1.86
C PHE A 239 -10.12 -37.39 -2.92
N ASP A 240 -10.98 -38.36 -2.59
CA ASP A 240 -11.58 -39.31 -3.56
C ASP A 240 -13.03 -38.97 -3.92
N ASN A 241 -13.73 -38.23 -3.03
CA ASN A 241 -15.07 -37.67 -3.23
C ASN A 241 -15.08 -36.23 -2.70
N TYR A 242 -16.01 -35.40 -3.18
CA TYR A 242 -16.16 -34.03 -2.68
C TYR A 242 -16.61 -34.03 -1.21
N THR A 243 -15.73 -33.59 -0.30
CA THR A 243 -16.06 -33.37 1.10
C THR A 243 -16.18 -31.87 1.38
N LEU A 244 -17.22 -31.49 2.11
CA LEU A 244 -17.42 -30.13 2.61
C LEU A 244 -16.87 -30.05 4.03
N ILE A 245 -15.88 -29.20 4.25
CA ILE A 245 -15.35 -28.93 5.59
C ILE A 245 -15.79 -27.52 5.97
N VAL A 246 -16.47 -27.40 7.12
CA VAL A 246 -16.83 -26.10 7.69
C VAL A 246 -15.71 -25.70 8.65
N SER A 247 -15.12 -24.53 8.40
CA SER A 247 -14.03 -23.97 9.18
C SER A 247 -14.39 -22.57 9.63
N GLU A 248 -13.94 -22.17 10.80
CA GLU A 248 -14.18 -20.84 11.37
C GLU A 248 -12.99 -19.91 11.11
N TYR A 249 -13.26 -18.62 10.99
CA TYR A 249 -12.25 -17.58 10.87
C TYR A 249 -12.74 -16.26 11.49
N LEU A 250 -11.83 -15.35 11.76
CA LEU A 250 -12.14 -14.01 12.26
C LEU A 250 -12.18 -13.01 11.10
N ASP A 251 -13.31 -12.33 10.92
CA ASP A 251 -13.43 -11.22 9.97
C ASP A 251 -12.67 -10.01 10.50
N SER A 252 -11.56 -9.67 9.83
CA SER A 252 -10.65 -8.62 10.29
C SER A 252 -11.31 -7.23 10.28
N LYS A 253 -12.22 -6.97 9.33
CA LYS A 253 -12.90 -5.68 9.20
C LYS A 253 -13.93 -5.49 10.30
N ARG A 254 -14.67 -6.55 10.65
CA ARG A 254 -15.61 -6.51 11.78
C ARG A 254 -14.88 -6.32 13.11
N LEU A 255 -13.71 -6.96 13.25
CA LEU A 255 -12.87 -6.82 14.43
C LEU A 255 -12.31 -5.39 14.54
N HIS A 256 -11.76 -4.86 13.45
CA HIS A 256 -11.32 -3.46 13.34
C HIS A 256 -12.42 -2.47 13.68
N GLN A 257 -13.60 -2.62 13.08
CA GLN A 257 -14.75 -1.76 13.35
C GLN A 257 -15.14 -1.82 14.84
N THR A 258 -15.23 -3.01 15.43
CA THR A 258 -15.62 -3.15 16.83
C THR A 258 -14.60 -2.51 17.78
N ILE A 259 -13.30 -2.67 17.51
CA ILE A 259 -12.23 -2.03 18.31
C ILE A 259 -12.26 -0.51 18.13
N SER A 260 -12.49 -0.03 16.90
CA SER A 260 -12.57 1.40 16.60
C SER A 260 -13.76 2.07 17.31
N ASP A 261 -14.95 1.44 17.24
CA ASP A 261 -16.18 1.91 17.88
C ASP A 261 -16.07 1.94 19.43
N SER A 262 -15.20 1.12 20.01
CA SER A 262 -15.01 0.99 21.46
C SER A 262 -13.60 1.33 21.93
N ARG A 263 -12.90 2.19 21.18
CA ARG A 263 -11.47 2.51 21.38
C ARG A 263 -11.15 2.97 22.82
N GLU A 264 -11.97 3.83 23.39
CA GLU A 264 -11.80 4.34 24.75
C GLU A 264 -11.84 3.22 25.80
N GLU A 265 -12.76 2.26 25.62
CA GLU A 265 -12.91 1.11 26.52
C GLU A 265 -11.68 0.20 26.45
N PHE A 266 -11.20 -0.10 25.25
CA PHE A 266 -9.95 -0.85 25.05
C PHE A 266 -8.75 -0.14 25.69
N ARG A 267 -8.65 1.19 25.56
CA ARG A 267 -7.59 1.98 26.20
C ARG A 267 -7.67 1.92 27.73
N ARG A 268 -8.88 2.08 28.28
CA ARG A 268 -9.13 2.02 29.71
C ARG A 268 -8.76 0.66 30.31
N ILE A 269 -9.20 -0.43 29.69
CA ILE A 269 -8.91 -1.80 30.16
C ILE A 269 -7.40 -2.09 30.09
N ALA A 270 -6.75 -1.68 29.00
CA ALA A 270 -5.30 -1.84 28.83
C ALA A 270 -4.47 -0.90 29.72
N LYS A 271 -5.10 0.02 30.46
CA LYS A 271 -4.46 1.05 31.27
C LYS A 271 -3.45 1.88 30.46
N LEU A 272 -3.82 2.16 29.21
CA LEU A 272 -3.02 2.97 28.31
C LEU A 272 -3.03 4.44 28.79
N PRO A 273 -1.88 5.14 28.74
CA PRO A 273 -1.83 6.56 29.08
C PRO A 273 -2.73 7.37 28.14
N GLU A 274 -3.27 8.48 28.65
CA GLU A 274 -3.96 9.47 27.81
C GLU A 274 -2.92 10.26 27.01
N GLU A 275 -3.20 10.43 25.71
CA GLU A 275 -2.52 11.29 24.74
C GLU A 275 -0.98 11.31 24.78
N ASP A 276 -0.36 10.58 23.84
CA ASP A 276 1.04 10.82 23.49
C ASP A 276 1.17 11.79 22.32
N PHE A 277 2.16 12.67 22.40
CA PHE A 277 2.57 13.50 21.26
C PHE A 277 3.28 12.63 20.22
N GLY A 278 2.69 12.54 19.02
CA GLY A 278 3.26 11.82 17.88
C GLY A 278 2.33 10.76 17.31
N ARG A 279 2.89 9.88 16.47
CA ARG A 279 2.14 8.79 15.84
C ARG A 279 2.19 7.54 16.71
N VAL A 280 1.05 7.23 17.31
CA VAL A 280 0.86 5.99 18.08
C VAL A 280 0.19 4.93 17.20
N LEU A 281 0.82 3.76 17.06
CA LEU A 281 0.28 2.59 16.39
C LEU A 281 -0.04 1.49 17.42
N PRO A 282 -1.32 1.28 17.76
CA PRO A 282 -1.72 0.14 18.58
C PRO A 282 -1.67 -1.16 17.77
N VAL A 283 -1.09 -2.19 18.38
CA VAL A 283 -0.97 -3.55 17.86
C VAL A 283 -1.70 -4.49 18.81
N TYR A 284 -2.91 -4.86 18.45
CA TYR A 284 -3.76 -5.75 19.23
C TYR A 284 -3.45 -7.21 18.90
N VAL A 285 -3.00 -7.98 19.89
CA VAL A 285 -2.68 -9.40 19.72
C VAL A 285 -3.64 -10.23 20.58
N PHE A 286 -4.55 -10.95 19.92
CA PHE A 286 -5.49 -11.86 20.55
C PHE A 286 -4.85 -13.25 20.65
N ASP A 287 -4.34 -13.58 21.84
CA ASP A 287 -3.79 -14.88 22.17
C ASP A 287 -4.88 -15.77 22.79
N LEU A 288 -5.55 -16.52 21.93
CA LEU A 288 -6.74 -17.29 22.27
C LEU A 288 -6.36 -18.70 22.71
N ASP A 289 -6.90 -19.14 23.85
CA ASP A 289 -6.64 -20.47 24.41
C ASP A 289 -7.51 -21.58 23.79
N VAL A 290 -7.78 -21.48 22.48
CA VAL A 290 -8.66 -22.38 21.71
C VAL A 290 -7.85 -23.31 20.79
N SER A 291 -8.29 -24.56 20.66
CA SER A 291 -7.68 -25.55 19.74
C SER A 291 -8.17 -25.42 18.30
N THR A 292 -9.29 -24.74 18.08
CA THR A 292 -9.78 -24.41 16.74
C THR A 292 -8.83 -23.40 16.08
N MET A 293 -8.45 -23.66 14.84
CA MET A 293 -7.59 -22.75 14.07
C MET A 293 -8.42 -21.53 13.64
N LEU A 294 -8.15 -20.38 14.28
CA LEU A 294 -8.79 -19.11 13.94
C LEU A 294 -7.74 -18.17 13.35
N LEU A 295 -7.86 -17.92 12.04
CA LEU A 295 -7.04 -16.95 11.30
C LEU A 295 -7.90 -15.75 10.91
N LEU A 296 -7.26 -14.61 10.68
CA LEU A 296 -7.88 -13.41 10.13
C LEU A 296 -8.14 -13.60 8.64
N ASP A 297 -9.38 -13.41 8.22
CA ASP A 297 -9.82 -13.57 6.83
C ASP A 297 -9.36 -14.89 6.20
N ARG A 298 -9.36 -15.97 7.00
CA ARG A 298 -8.96 -17.36 6.66
C ARG A 298 -7.46 -17.60 6.48
N TYR A 299 -6.69 -16.58 6.13
CA TYR A 299 -5.31 -16.75 5.67
C TYR A 299 -4.25 -16.07 6.53
N HIS A 300 -4.62 -15.01 7.26
CA HIS A 300 -3.65 -14.11 7.86
C HIS A 300 -3.57 -14.33 9.37
N GLN A 301 -2.35 -14.32 9.90
CA GLN A 301 -2.13 -14.23 11.35
C GLN A 301 -2.20 -12.78 11.83
N SER A 302 -1.84 -11.82 10.97
CA SER A 302 -1.92 -10.39 11.25
C SER A 302 -2.45 -9.61 10.04
N VAL A 303 -3.22 -8.56 10.31
CA VAL A 303 -3.74 -7.64 9.29
C VAL A 303 -3.42 -6.21 9.71
N ALA A 304 -2.88 -5.44 8.75
CA ALA A 304 -2.53 -4.04 8.90
C ALA A 304 -3.67 -3.13 8.41
N PHE A 305 -4.17 -2.28 9.30
CA PHE A 305 -5.08 -1.18 8.99
C PHE A 305 -4.33 0.16 9.03
N LYS A 306 -4.99 1.25 8.63
CA LYS A 306 -4.36 2.59 8.64
C LYS A 306 -3.99 3.06 10.06
N ASP A 307 -4.79 2.66 11.04
CA ASP A 307 -4.81 3.16 12.40
C ASP A 307 -4.44 2.12 13.47
N MET A 308 -4.40 0.83 13.13
CA MET A 308 -4.02 -0.25 14.04
C MET A 308 -3.52 -1.49 13.30
N VAL A 309 -2.87 -2.39 14.02
CA VAL A 309 -2.58 -3.76 13.59
C VAL A 309 -3.36 -4.72 14.47
N ILE A 310 -3.94 -5.75 13.87
CA ILE A 310 -4.64 -6.81 14.59
C ILE A 310 -3.96 -8.14 14.25
N ALA A 311 -3.64 -8.92 15.27
CA ALA A 311 -3.10 -10.27 15.12
C ALA A 311 -3.85 -11.27 16.00
N VAL A 312 -3.87 -12.52 15.57
CA VAL A 312 -4.49 -13.63 16.28
C VAL A 312 -3.53 -14.80 16.39
N ARG A 313 -3.53 -15.44 17.56
CA ARG A 313 -2.85 -16.71 17.83
C ARG A 313 -3.83 -17.68 18.49
N THR A 314 -3.67 -18.96 18.20
CA THR A 314 -4.44 -20.05 18.81
C THR A 314 -3.51 -21.13 19.36
N LYS A 315 -4.05 -22.14 20.07
CA LYS A 315 -3.23 -23.21 20.64
C LYS A 315 -2.53 -24.06 19.58
N SER A 316 -3.17 -24.23 18.42
CA SER A 316 -2.67 -25.04 17.31
C SER A 316 -1.34 -24.50 16.80
N THR A 317 -0.37 -25.39 16.60
CA THR A 317 1.01 -25.00 16.27
C THR A 317 1.20 -24.73 14.79
N GLN A 318 0.53 -25.48 13.92
CA GLN A 318 0.71 -25.43 12.48
C GLN A 318 -0.59 -25.69 11.71
N THR A 319 -0.71 -25.11 10.53
CA THR A 319 -1.76 -25.42 9.54
C THR A 319 -1.16 -25.56 8.16
N VAL A 320 -1.80 -26.37 7.32
CA VAL A 320 -1.55 -26.36 5.88
C VAL A 320 -2.10 -25.06 5.30
N SER A 321 -1.29 -24.40 4.49
CA SER A 321 -1.64 -23.17 3.79
C SER A 321 -2.23 -23.48 2.40
N ASP A 322 -3.00 -22.53 1.86
CA ASP A 322 -3.50 -22.58 0.48
C ASP A 322 -2.41 -22.28 -0.56
N TYR A 323 -1.18 -22.05 -0.11
CA TYR A 323 -0.02 -21.80 -0.97
C TYR A 323 0.85 -23.05 -1.11
N SER A 324 1.51 -23.16 -2.27
CA SER A 324 2.53 -24.17 -2.55
C SER A 324 3.80 -23.52 -3.05
N CYS A 325 4.94 -24.12 -2.70
CA CYS A 325 6.23 -23.78 -3.27
C CYS A 325 7.04 -25.04 -3.57
N ASN A 326 7.77 -25.03 -4.67
CA ASN A 326 8.66 -26.12 -5.10
C ASN A 326 7.95 -27.50 -5.13
N GLY A 327 6.67 -27.52 -5.52
CA GLY A 327 5.82 -28.71 -5.56
C GLY A 327 5.32 -29.24 -4.21
N GLN A 328 5.47 -28.48 -3.11
CA GLN A 328 5.00 -28.84 -1.78
C GLN A 328 4.06 -27.77 -1.20
N HIS A 329 3.10 -28.18 -0.36
CA HIS A 329 2.25 -27.23 0.37
C HIS A 329 3.05 -26.48 1.43
N VAL A 330 2.84 -25.18 1.55
CA VAL A 330 3.44 -24.37 2.61
C VAL A 330 2.74 -24.67 3.92
N PHE A 331 3.51 -24.87 4.98
CA PHE A 331 2.98 -24.96 6.35
C PHE A 331 3.16 -23.61 7.04
N THR A 332 2.11 -23.13 7.71
CA THR A 332 2.17 -21.89 8.48
C THR A 332 2.20 -22.22 9.97
N GLN A 333 3.23 -21.72 10.66
CA GLN A 333 3.36 -21.84 12.11
C GLN A 333 2.48 -20.78 12.80
N ILE A 334 1.29 -21.18 13.21
CA ILE A 334 0.25 -20.27 13.73
C ILE A 334 0.71 -19.59 15.01
N ARG A 335 1.56 -20.25 15.79
CA ARG A 335 2.06 -19.71 17.06
C ARG A 335 3.13 -18.65 16.91
N GLU A 336 3.86 -18.62 15.81
CA GLU A 336 4.94 -17.66 15.55
C GLU A 336 4.35 -16.41 14.89
N LEU A 337 4.43 -15.28 15.60
CA LEU A 337 3.83 -14.01 15.18
C LEU A 337 4.86 -12.95 14.80
N GLU A 338 6.14 -13.20 15.03
CA GLU A 338 7.22 -12.23 14.87
C GLU A 338 7.27 -11.66 13.46
N ARG A 339 7.38 -12.53 12.46
CA ARG A 339 7.40 -12.16 11.04
C ARG A 339 6.11 -11.45 10.59
N PRO A 340 4.89 -12.01 10.77
CA PRO A 340 3.68 -11.32 10.34
C PRO A 340 3.45 -10.01 11.08
N LEU A 341 3.86 -9.86 12.35
CA LEU A 341 3.77 -8.59 13.06
C LEU A 341 4.74 -7.54 12.49
N VAL A 342 5.99 -7.90 12.21
CA VAL A 342 6.95 -6.99 11.56
C VAL A 342 6.39 -6.48 10.23
N GLY A 343 5.86 -7.36 9.38
CA GLY A 343 5.26 -6.97 8.10
C GLY A 343 4.03 -6.08 8.26
N SER A 344 3.16 -6.35 9.25
CA SER A 344 1.98 -5.52 9.47
C SER A 344 2.31 -4.15 10.09
N ILE A 345 3.29 -4.07 10.99
CA ILE A 345 3.79 -2.80 11.53
C ILE A 345 4.39 -1.94 10.42
N LEU A 346 5.18 -2.51 9.50
CA LEU A 346 5.72 -1.78 8.35
C LEU A 346 4.64 -1.17 7.46
N GLN A 347 3.55 -1.93 7.23
CA GLN A 347 2.41 -1.47 6.46
C GLN A 347 1.66 -0.32 7.15
N SER A 348 1.35 -0.46 8.44
CA SER A 348 0.54 0.52 9.18
C SER A 348 1.33 1.77 9.61
N MET A 349 2.59 1.62 9.99
CA MET A 349 3.43 2.72 10.46
C MET A 349 4.02 3.53 9.30
N TRP A 350 4.56 2.85 8.28
CA TRP A 350 5.30 3.49 7.18
C TRP A 350 4.70 3.27 5.79
N GLY A 351 3.53 2.61 5.67
CA GLY A 351 2.84 2.46 4.40
C GLY A 351 3.55 1.55 3.40
N VAL A 352 4.52 0.76 3.86
CA VAL A 352 5.34 -0.14 3.02
C VAL A 352 4.44 -1.22 2.44
N SER A 353 4.37 -1.31 1.11
CA SER A 353 3.62 -2.37 0.45
C SER A 353 4.33 -3.73 0.59
N PRO A 354 3.59 -4.84 0.73
CA PRO A 354 4.16 -6.17 0.59
C PRO A 354 4.93 -6.34 -0.72
N THR A 355 6.06 -7.04 -0.69
CA THR A 355 6.99 -7.17 -1.84
C THR A 355 6.42 -7.91 -3.04
N HIS A 356 5.27 -8.57 -2.89
CA HIS A 356 4.56 -9.26 -3.97
C HIS A 356 3.34 -8.49 -4.49
N LEU A 357 3.10 -7.25 -4.02
CA LEU A 357 1.95 -6.45 -4.40
C LEU A 357 2.37 -5.14 -5.07
N VAL A 358 1.80 -4.88 -6.25
CA VAL A 358 1.99 -3.62 -6.99
C VAL A 358 0.66 -3.05 -7.45
N TRP A 359 0.48 -1.74 -7.35
CA TRP A 359 -0.68 -1.07 -7.92
C TRP A 359 -0.48 -0.86 -9.43
N SER A 360 -1.46 -1.26 -10.24
CA SER A 360 -1.48 -0.98 -11.67
C SER A 360 -2.52 0.08 -12.01
N PRO A 361 -2.11 1.30 -12.37
CA PRO A 361 -3.03 2.34 -12.84
C PRO A 361 -3.80 1.93 -14.09
N ARG A 362 -3.20 1.09 -14.96
CA ARG A 362 -3.83 0.63 -16.21
C ARG A 362 -5.01 -0.31 -15.93
N HIS A 363 -4.84 -1.23 -15.00
CA HIS A 363 -5.88 -2.19 -14.63
C HIS A 363 -6.79 -1.66 -13.51
N ASN A 364 -6.44 -0.52 -12.91
CA ASN A 364 -7.09 0.04 -11.74
C ASN A 364 -7.26 -1.00 -10.61
N THR A 365 -6.25 -1.82 -10.42
CA THR A 365 -6.24 -2.92 -9.45
C THR A 365 -4.82 -3.20 -8.96
N THR A 366 -4.74 -3.88 -7.83
CA THR A 366 -3.48 -4.44 -7.31
C THR A 366 -3.17 -5.74 -8.03
N LEU A 367 -1.96 -5.87 -8.58
CA LEU A 367 -1.43 -7.09 -9.16
C LEU A 367 -0.58 -7.83 -8.13
N VAL A 368 -0.58 -9.15 -8.25
CA VAL A 368 0.18 -10.07 -7.39
C VAL A 368 1.33 -10.68 -8.20
N ASP A 369 2.54 -10.61 -7.66
CA ASP A 369 3.74 -11.22 -8.21
C ASP A 369 4.57 -11.86 -7.10
N TYR A 370 4.45 -13.19 -6.95
CA TYR A 370 5.14 -13.92 -5.88
C TYR A 370 6.65 -14.10 -6.12
N THR A 371 7.19 -13.66 -7.26
CA THR A 371 8.65 -13.70 -7.55
C THR A 371 9.47 -13.09 -6.42
N TRP A 372 8.93 -12.06 -5.77
CA TRP A 372 9.62 -11.27 -4.73
C TRP A 372 9.13 -11.53 -3.31
N SER A 373 8.42 -12.63 -3.09
CA SER A 373 7.93 -13.04 -1.76
C SER A 373 8.81 -14.10 -1.08
N VAL A 374 10.06 -14.22 -1.54
CA VAL A 374 11.10 -15.08 -0.99
C VAL A 374 12.33 -14.24 -0.61
N GLY A 375 13.29 -14.83 0.12
CA GLY A 375 14.48 -14.13 0.58
C GLY A 375 14.23 -13.21 1.78
N GLN A 376 15.03 -12.16 1.93
CA GLN A 376 14.99 -11.25 3.08
C GLN A 376 13.81 -10.27 3.03
N THR A 377 12.62 -10.78 3.35
CA THR A 377 11.40 -9.99 3.45
C THR A 377 10.44 -10.57 4.49
N PRO A 378 9.82 -9.75 5.35
CA PRO A 378 8.77 -10.21 6.26
C PRO A 378 7.43 -10.45 5.55
N PHE A 379 7.34 -10.18 4.24
CA PHE A 379 6.09 -10.23 3.48
C PHE A 379 5.89 -11.54 2.72
N GLY A 380 4.62 -11.86 2.50
CA GLY A 380 4.22 -13.02 1.71
C GLY A 380 4.30 -14.35 2.46
N PRO A 381 3.87 -15.45 1.83
CA PRO A 381 3.83 -16.77 2.47
C PRO A 381 5.13 -17.58 2.28
N PHE A 382 6.03 -17.18 1.38
CA PHE A 382 7.18 -18.00 0.98
C PHE A 382 8.51 -17.58 1.61
N SER A 383 8.51 -16.54 2.45
CA SER A 383 9.66 -16.18 3.30
C SER A 383 9.35 -16.41 4.77
N GLU A 384 10.34 -16.95 5.47
CA GLU A 384 10.33 -17.17 6.93
C GLU A 384 11.14 -16.11 7.68
N ILE A 385 11.80 -15.19 6.95
CA ILE A 385 12.72 -14.22 7.54
C ILE A 385 11.94 -13.00 8.03
N SER A 386 12.16 -12.58 9.28
CA SER A 386 11.60 -11.33 9.83
C SER A 386 12.49 -10.10 9.57
N LEU A 387 13.74 -10.29 9.18
CA LEU A 387 14.71 -9.21 8.92
C LEU A 387 14.31 -8.30 7.76
N LEU A 388 14.76 -7.03 7.83
CA LEU A 388 14.46 -6.02 6.83
C LEU A 388 15.58 -5.92 5.79
N SER A 389 15.21 -5.91 4.51
CA SER A 389 16.12 -5.54 3.42
C SER A 389 16.08 -4.04 3.14
N PHE A 390 17.00 -3.55 2.30
CA PHE A 390 16.99 -2.14 1.87
C PHE A 390 15.65 -1.71 1.28
N VAL A 391 14.92 -2.66 0.66
CA VAL A 391 13.61 -2.46 0.04
C VAL A 391 12.60 -1.88 1.03
N GLN A 392 12.44 -2.51 2.20
CA GLN A 392 11.48 -2.04 3.20
C GLN A 392 11.95 -0.72 3.84
N LYS A 393 13.26 -0.57 4.04
CA LYS A 393 13.87 0.61 4.66
C LYS A 393 13.74 1.88 3.79
N ASP A 394 14.14 1.78 2.53
CA ASP A 394 14.05 2.88 1.58
C ASP A 394 12.57 3.21 1.28
N ALA A 395 11.71 2.20 1.17
CA ALA A 395 10.27 2.42 1.01
C ALA A 395 9.68 3.19 2.20
N ALA A 396 10.05 2.84 3.44
CA ALA A 396 9.54 3.51 4.64
C ALA A 396 9.85 5.01 4.63
N ARG A 397 11.10 5.39 4.31
CA ARG A 397 11.54 6.79 4.19
C ARG A 397 10.87 7.51 3.02
N ARG A 398 10.87 6.88 1.85
CA ARG A 398 10.27 7.43 0.63
C ARG A 398 8.77 7.71 0.82
N ASN A 399 8.04 6.82 1.47
CA ASN A 399 6.59 6.94 1.64
C ASN A 399 6.17 8.18 2.44
N VAL A 400 6.97 8.53 3.46
CA VAL A 400 6.78 9.76 4.23
C VAL A 400 6.94 10.99 3.33
N LEU A 401 8.03 11.03 2.55
CA LEU A 401 8.32 12.12 1.62
C LEU A 401 7.24 12.25 0.54
N LEU A 402 6.76 11.15 -0.02
CA LEU A 402 5.70 11.16 -1.03
C LEU A 402 4.38 11.66 -0.47
N THR A 403 4.04 11.26 0.77
CA THR A 403 2.82 11.74 1.42
C THR A 403 2.90 13.25 1.66
N SER A 404 4.02 13.72 2.20
CA SER A 404 4.25 15.16 2.42
C SER A 404 4.27 15.93 1.10
N LEU A 405 4.91 15.41 0.05
CA LEU A 405 4.92 16.04 -1.27
C LEU A 405 3.50 16.13 -1.86
N ASN A 406 2.70 15.08 -1.73
CA ASN A 406 1.30 15.10 -2.16
C ASN A 406 0.49 16.16 -1.42
N TYR A 407 0.73 16.32 -0.11
CA TYR A 407 0.10 17.38 0.70
C TYR A 407 0.53 18.79 0.22
N SER A 408 1.83 19.05 0.06
CA SER A 408 2.33 20.34 -0.40
C SER A 408 1.82 20.69 -1.82
N ILE A 409 1.74 19.71 -2.73
CA ILE A 409 1.18 19.91 -4.08
C ILE A 409 -0.32 20.20 -4.01
N THR A 410 -1.08 19.43 -3.20
CA THR A 410 -2.53 19.65 -3.04
C THR A 410 -2.80 21.04 -2.47
N SER A 411 -2.07 21.44 -1.43
CA SER A 411 -2.19 22.78 -0.84
C SER A 411 -1.81 23.89 -1.83
N ALA A 412 -0.83 23.67 -2.70
CA ALA A 412 -0.51 24.61 -3.79
C ALA A 412 -1.63 24.72 -4.83
N ILE A 413 -2.31 23.61 -5.15
CA ILE A 413 -3.49 23.62 -6.02
C ILE A 413 -4.61 24.44 -5.38
N ASP A 414 -4.91 24.22 -4.10
CA ASP A 414 -5.96 24.96 -3.36
C ASP A 414 -5.72 26.47 -3.39
N VAL A 415 -4.47 26.89 -3.22
CA VAL A 415 -4.06 28.30 -3.34
C VAL A 415 -4.35 28.84 -4.74
N LEU A 416 -3.98 28.11 -5.79
CA LEU A 416 -4.22 28.54 -7.17
C LEU A 416 -5.71 28.61 -7.50
N GLU A 417 -6.50 27.65 -7.02
CA GLU A 417 -7.95 27.64 -7.16
C GLU A 417 -8.59 28.84 -6.44
N SER A 418 -8.12 29.17 -5.23
CA SER A 418 -8.55 30.37 -4.51
C SER A 418 -8.25 31.65 -5.29
N ILE A 419 -7.05 31.78 -5.86
CA ILE A 419 -6.70 32.91 -6.73
C ILE A 419 -7.63 32.99 -7.95
N ALA A 420 -7.89 31.85 -8.59
CA ALA A 420 -8.77 31.77 -9.75
C ALA A 420 -10.21 32.18 -9.41
N ALA A 421 -10.74 31.72 -8.27
CA ALA A 421 -12.08 32.06 -7.79
C ALA A 421 -12.26 33.57 -7.55
N HIS A 422 -11.21 34.27 -7.12
CA HIS A 422 -11.23 35.72 -6.91
C HIS A 422 -10.87 36.55 -8.16
N GLY A 423 -10.95 35.95 -9.36
CA GLY A 423 -10.77 36.65 -10.63
C GLY A 423 -9.32 36.81 -11.08
N GLY A 424 -8.40 36.03 -10.50
CA GLY A 424 -7.00 35.93 -10.90
C GLY A 424 -6.03 36.78 -10.05
N ASP A 425 -4.74 36.46 -10.17
CA ASP A 425 -3.66 37.06 -9.39
C ASP A 425 -3.60 38.59 -9.51
N ARG A 426 -3.85 39.12 -10.72
CA ARG A 426 -3.85 40.57 -10.99
C ARG A 426 -4.96 41.35 -10.29
N LYS A 427 -6.11 40.72 -10.04
CA LYS A 427 -7.26 41.37 -9.39
C LYS A 427 -7.16 41.24 -7.88
N LEU A 428 -6.75 40.06 -7.42
CA LEU A 428 -6.64 39.76 -6.00
C LEU A 428 -5.42 40.44 -5.35
N LEU A 429 -4.26 40.43 -6.00
CA LEU A 429 -3.00 40.87 -5.39
C LEU A 429 -2.58 42.27 -5.82
N LYS A 430 -2.23 43.12 -4.85
CA LYS A 430 -1.62 44.44 -5.10
C LYS A 430 -0.23 44.27 -5.75
N GLN A 431 0.29 45.28 -6.44
CA GLN A 431 1.53 45.16 -7.24
C GLN A 431 2.76 44.67 -6.45
N ASN A 432 2.92 45.09 -5.20
CA ASN A 432 3.99 44.59 -4.31
C ASN A 432 3.77 43.12 -3.91
N GLN A 433 2.52 42.76 -3.56
CA GLN A 433 2.15 41.38 -3.20
C GLN A 433 2.30 40.43 -4.40
N GLN A 434 2.00 40.89 -5.61
CA GLN A 434 2.16 40.09 -6.83
C GLN A 434 3.63 39.75 -7.11
N THR A 435 4.54 40.70 -6.86
CA THR A 435 5.99 40.47 -6.97
C THR A 435 6.45 39.45 -5.94
N GLN A 436 6.02 39.61 -4.69
CA GLN A 436 6.33 38.66 -3.61
C GLN A 436 5.78 37.25 -3.90
N PHE A 437 4.54 37.14 -4.36
CA PHE A 437 3.92 35.89 -4.77
C PHE A 437 4.76 35.20 -5.86
N ARG A 438 5.12 35.91 -6.94
CA ARG A 438 5.93 35.35 -8.02
C ARG A 438 7.31 34.86 -7.55
N GLN A 439 7.97 35.62 -6.69
CA GLN A 439 9.27 35.23 -6.12
C GLN A 439 9.15 33.95 -5.30
N ARG A 440 8.18 33.88 -4.38
CA ARG A 440 7.94 32.69 -3.55
C ARG A 440 7.52 31.49 -4.38
N TRP A 441 6.66 31.68 -5.38
CA TRP A 441 6.23 30.61 -6.29
C TRP A 441 7.40 30.01 -7.07
N ASN A 442 8.30 30.87 -7.58
CA ASN A 442 9.50 30.41 -8.28
C ASN A 442 10.45 29.64 -7.35
N LEU A 443 10.62 30.10 -6.10
CA LEU A 443 11.43 29.39 -5.09
C LEU A 443 10.80 28.05 -4.69
N PHE A 444 9.49 28.02 -4.45
CA PHE A 444 8.74 26.80 -4.17
C PHE A 444 8.95 25.76 -5.29
N ARG A 445 8.74 26.16 -6.54
CA ARG A 445 8.97 25.29 -7.71
C ARG A 445 10.42 24.77 -7.76
N TYR A 446 11.40 25.66 -7.59
CA TYR A 446 12.81 25.26 -7.57
C TYR A 446 13.11 24.22 -6.48
N LYS A 447 12.56 24.42 -5.27
CA LYS A 447 12.74 23.48 -4.16
C LYS A 447 12.07 22.14 -4.46
N LEU A 448 10.88 22.13 -5.06
CA LEU A 448 10.24 20.88 -5.51
C LEU A 448 11.08 20.13 -6.54
N ASP A 449 11.66 20.82 -7.53
CA ASP A 449 12.56 20.20 -8.50
C ASP A 449 13.79 19.56 -7.80
N LYS A 450 14.29 20.21 -6.74
CA LYS A 450 15.37 19.65 -5.89
C LYS A 450 14.93 18.45 -5.06
N VAL A 451 13.71 18.44 -4.53
CA VAL A 451 13.14 17.26 -3.85
C VAL A 451 13.10 16.07 -4.80
N ILE A 452 12.58 16.25 -6.03
CA ILE A 452 12.50 15.19 -7.04
C ILE A 452 13.90 14.68 -7.40
N SER A 453 14.85 15.59 -7.61
CA SER A 453 16.24 15.24 -7.90
C SER A 453 16.92 14.49 -6.74
N ALA A 454 16.66 14.84 -5.49
CA ALA A 454 17.22 14.14 -4.34
C ALA A 454 16.61 12.73 -4.19
N LEU A 455 15.28 12.62 -4.35
CA LEU A 455 14.57 11.34 -4.36
C LEU A 455 15.06 10.39 -5.45
N SER A 456 15.38 10.90 -6.65
CA SER A 456 15.91 10.05 -7.74
C SER A 456 17.30 9.48 -7.46
N HIS A 457 18.04 10.10 -6.55
CA HIS A 457 19.33 9.62 -6.06
C HIS A 457 19.20 8.93 -4.69
N PHE A 458 17.97 8.61 -4.24
CA PHE A 458 17.74 7.97 -2.93
C PHE A 458 18.36 8.72 -1.74
N ASP A 459 18.52 10.03 -1.87
CA ASP A 459 18.98 10.95 -0.82
C ASP A 459 17.76 11.53 -0.11
N PHE A 460 17.25 10.77 0.85
CA PHE A 460 16.01 11.10 1.55
C PHE A 460 16.17 12.28 2.51
N GLU A 461 17.35 12.50 3.08
CA GLU A 461 17.61 13.61 3.99
C GLU A 461 17.63 14.95 3.24
N MET A 462 18.31 15.00 2.09
CA MET A 462 18.29 16.19 1.24
C MET A 462 16.89 16.47 0.70
N ALA A 463 16.14 15.41 0.34
CA ALA A 463 14.75 15.55 -0.08
C ALA A 463 13.87 16.12 1.04
N LEU A 464 14.01 15.63 2.28
CA LEU A 464 13.28 16.15 3.44
C LEU A 464 13.60 17.62 3.69
N TYR A 465 14.87 18.00 3.63
CA TYR A 465 15.33 19.37 3.83
C TYR A 465 14.65 20.33 2.84
N TYR A 466 14.73 20.04 1.54
CA TYR A 466 14.11 20.89 0.53
C TYR A 466 12.59 20.92 0.63
N LEU A 467 11.96 19.80 1.00
CA LEU A 467 10.52 19.71 1.17
C LEU A 467 10.03 20.59 2.31
N ARG A 468 10.60 20.45 3.52
CA ARG A 468 10.32 21.33 4.67
C ARG A 468 10.58 22.80 4.34
N SER A 469 11.68 23.07 3.63
CA SER A 469 12.01 24.43 3.17
C SER A 469 10.96 24.99 2.20
N SER A 470 10.34 24.13 1.37
CA SER A 470 9.31 24.52 0.40
C SER A 470 7.98 24.83 1.08
N ASP A 471 7.65 24.13 2.17
CA ASP A 471 6.42 24.37 2.94
C ASP A 471 6.39 25.78 3.54
N HIS A 472 7.55 26.34 3.91
CA HIS A 472 7.63 27.74 4.36
C HIS A 472 7.25 28.75 3.25
N ASP A 473 7.63 28.49 2.00
CA ASP A 473 7.25 29.35 0.88
C ASP A 473 5.76 29.21 0.57
N LEU A 474 5.25 27.98 0.60
CA LEU A 474 3.84 27.68 0.37
C LEU A 474 2.94 28.31 1.44
N TYR A 475 3.32 28.19 2.72
CA TYR A 475 2.61 28.83 3.83
C TYR A 475 2.56 30.36 3.66
N ALA A 476 3.68 30.98 3.28
CA ALA A 476 3.72 32.42 3.06
C ALA A 476 2.88 32.86 1.86
N ILE A 477 2.83 32.05 0.80
CA ILE A 477 1.93 32.26 -0.34
C ILE A 477 0.47 32.16 0.10
N HIS A 478 0.12 31.11 0.84
CA HIS A 478 -1.23 30.88 1.34
C HIS A 478 -1.70 32.05 2.22
N SER A 479 -0.87 32.50 3.16
CA SER A 479 -1.15 33.67 4.00
C SER A 479 -1.34 34.95 3.17
N LEU A 480 -0.51 35.17 2.15
CA LEU A 480 -0.62 36.33 1.26
C LEU A 480 -1.96 36.33 0.50
N VAL A 481 -2.36 35.19 -0.04
CA VAL A 481 -3.64 35.02 -0.77
C VAL A 481 -4.83 35.17 0.17
N TYR A 482 -4.74 34.57 1.36
CA TYR A 482 -5.78 34.65 2.38
C TYR A 482 -6.06 36.10 2.81
N HIS A 483 -5.01 36.85 3.17
CA HIS A 483 -5.19 38.26 3.54
C HIS A 483 -5.71 39.12 2.38
N ALA A 484 -5.21 38.89 1.16
CA ALA A 484 -5.72 39.60 -0.01
C ALA A 484 -7.20 39.30 -0.29
N SER A 485 -7.66 38.08 0.00
CA SER A 485 -9.07 37.70 -0.18
C SER A 485 -10.00 38.38 0.83
N GLN A 486 -9.52 38.67 2.04
CA GLN A 486 -10.28 39.38 3.06
C GLN A 486 -10.46 40.87 2.74
N ASP A 487 -9.48 41.48 2.05
CA ASP A 487 -9.54 42.88 1.61
C ASP A 487 -10.53 43.11 0.45
N LEU A 488 -11.09 42.04 -0.15
CA LEU A 488 -12.05 42.16 -1.25
C LEU A 488 -13.44 42.52 -0.72
N GLU A 489 -13.85 43.75 -0.96
CA GLU A 489 -15.24 44.16 -0.76
C GLU A 489 -16.13 43.56 -1.87
N ALA A 490 -17.13 42.79 -1.45
CA ALA A 490 -18.17 42.31 -2.36
C ALA A 490 -19.06 43.50 -2.79
N SER A 491 -18.72 44.14 -3.90
CA SER A 491 -19.63 45.11 -4.52
C SER A 491 -20.73 44.36 -5.26
N LEU A 492 -21.96 44.35 -4.73
CA LEU A 492 -23.13 43.99 -5.51
C LEU A 492 -23.26 45.01 -6.65
N VAL A 493 -22.86 44.62 -7.85
CA VAL A 493 -23.20 45.36 -9.06
C VAL A 493 -24.69 45.11 -9.30
N CYS A 494 -25.53 45.86 -8.59
CA CYS A 494 -26.96 45.91 -8.90
C CYS A 494 -27.10 46.26 -10.37
N PHE A 495 -27.93 45.49 -11.08
CA PHE A 495 -28.24 45.76 -12.49
C PHE A 495 -28.53 47.25 -12.64
N LYS A 496 -27.75 47.91 -13.51
CA LYS A 496 -28.00 49.29 -13.89
C LYS A 496 -29.45 49.34 -14.36
N ASP A 497 -30.31 50.10 -13.68
CA ASP A 497 -31.70 50.23 -14.07
C ASP A 497 -31.77 50.49 -15.59
N PRO A 498 -32.65 49.80 -16.32
CA PRO A 498 -32.74 49.99 -17.76
C PRO A 498 -32.93 51.48 -18.04
N PRO A 499 -32.18 52.06 -19.00
CA PRO A 499 -32.27 53.48 -19.28
C PRO A 499 -33.74 53.85 -19.54
N PHE A 500 -34.19 54.92 -18.89
CA PHE A 500 -35.58 55.38 -18.98
C PHE A 500 -36.03 55.37 -20.45
N PRO A 501 -37.18 54.76 -20.79
CA PRO A 501 -37.57 54.50 -22.18
C PRO A 501 -38.07 55.77 -22.86
N TRP A 502 -37.14 56.69 -23.15
CA TRP A 502 -37.39 57.99 -23.76
C TRP A 502 -38.18 57.90 -25.06
N THR A 503 -38.01 56.82 -25.83
CA THR A 503 -38.76 56.56 -27.07
C THR A 503 -40.25 56.34 -26.80
N SER A 504 -40.60 55.53 -25.81
CA SER A 504 -41.99 55.25 -25.42
C SER A 504 -42.64 56.47 -24.79
N PHE A 505 -41.89 57.21 -23.95
CA PHE A 505 -42.36 58.45 -23.35
C PHE A 505 -42.62 59.54 -24.41
N SER A 506 -41.68 59.73 -25.34
CA SER A 506 -41.80 60.74 -26.41
C SER A 506 -42.93 60.41 -27.40
N MET A 507 -43.11 59.13 -27.76
CA MET A 507 -44.23 58.66 -28.57
C MET A 507 -45.58 58.96 -27.88
N SER A 508 -45.69 58.65 -26.59
CA SER A 508 -46.91 58.89 -25.81
C SER A 508 -47.21 60.39 -25.69
N ALA A 509 -46.18 61.21 -25.44
CA ALA A 509 -46.31 62.66 -25.43
C ALA A 509 -46.74 63.20 -26.80
N GLY A 510 -46.14 62.71 -27.90
CA GLY A 510 -46.51 63.07 -29.26
C GLY A 510 -47.95 62.71 -29.62
N VAL A 511 -48.42 61.52 -29.23
CA VAL A 511 -49.82 61.10 -29.42
C VAL A 511 -50.78 61.97 -28.61
N CYS A 512 -50.45 62.27 -27.35
CA CYS A 512 -51.22 63.21 -26.54
C CYS A 512 -51.29 64.60 -27.18
N PHE A 513 -50.18 65.14 -27.67
CA PHE A 513 -50.17 66.42 -28.40
C PHE A 513 -51.00 66.36 -29.68
N ALA A 514 -50.94 65.26 -30.44
CA ALA A 514 -51.74 65.08 -31.65
C ALA A 514 -53.24 64.99 -31.34
N LEU A 515 -53.63 64.30 -30.26
CA LEU A 515 -55.01 64.23 -29.79
C LEU A 515 -55.51 65.57 -29.28
N ILE A 516 -54.70 66.30 -28.50
CA ILE A 516 -55.02 67.66 -28.03
C ILE A 516 -55.15 68.60 -29.23
N TYR A 517 -54.26 68.50 -30.23
CA TYR A 517 -54.33 69.30 -31.45
C TYR A 517 -55.57 68.96 -32.30
N ALA A 518 -55.89 67.67 -32.47
CA ALA A 518 -57.08 67.22 -33.18
C ALA A 518 -58.37 67.66 -32.47
N TYR A 519 -58.39 67.62 -31.13
CA TYR A 519 -59.49 68.13 -30.31
C TYR A 519 -59.63 69.64 -30.42
N ALA A 520 -58.53 70.40 -30.30
CA ALA A 520 -58.50 71.85 -30.42
C ALA A 520 -58.87 72.35 -31.84
N LYS A 521 -58.63 71.54 -32.87
CA LYS A 521 -59.00 71.83 -34.27
C LYS A 521 -60.23 71.06 -34.78
N ARG A 522 -61.01 70.40 -33.91
CA ARG A 522 -62.13 69.54 -34.32
C ARG A 522 -63.11 70.27 -35.26
N ASP A 523 -63.41 71.53 -34.98
CA ASP A 523 -64.39 72.33 -35.73
C ASP A 523 -63.86 72.78 -37.11
N LYS A 524 -62.54 72.70 -37.33
CA LYS A 524 -61.88 72.94 -38.64
C LYS A 524 -61.66 71.64 -39.43
N LEU A 525 -61.42 70.52 -38.75
CA LEU A 525 -61.15 69.20 -39.36
C LEU A 525 -62.43 68.45 -39.77
N PHE A 526 -63.54 68.60 -39.04
CA PHE A 526 -64.81 67.91 -39.33
C PHE A 526 -65.84 68.78 -40.07
N ARG A 527 -65.42 69.87 -40.70
CA ARG A 527 -66.30 70.77 -41.44
C ARG A 527 -66.56 70.28 -42.87
N ASN A 528 -67.18 69.10 -42.99
CA ASN A 528 -68.06 68.70 -44.10
C ASN A 528 -68.52 67.25 -43.93
N LYS A 529 -69.46 66.99 -43.02
CA LYS A 529 -70.56 66.02 -43.22
C LYS A 529 -71.72 66.37 -42.29
N MET A 530 -72.40 67.46 -42.63
CA MET A 530 -73.78 67.71 -42.22
C MET A 530 -74.61 67.69 -43.50
N LYS A 531 -75.42 66.64 -43.67
CA LYS A 531 -76.73 66.67 -44.35
C LYS A 531 -77.45 65.32 -44.18
N GLN A 532 -78.62 65.40 -43.52
CA GLN A 532 -79.87 64.66 -43.74
C GLN A 532 -79.77 63.12 -43.73
N PHE A 533 -80.30 62.39 -42.75
CA PHE A 533 -81.67 62.41 -42.20
C PHE A 533 -81.68 62.14 -40.70
#